data_AF-A0ABD0RT32-F1
#
_entry.id   AF-A0ABD0RT32-F1
#
_cell.length_a   1.000
_cell.length_b   1.000
_cell.length_c   1.000
_cell.angle_alpha   90.00
_cell.angle_beta   90.00
_cell.angle_gamma   90.00
#
_symmetry.space_group_name_H-M   'P 1'
#
loop_
_entity.id
_entity.type
_entity.pdbx_description
1 polymer ?
#
loop_
_entity_poly.entity_id
_entity_poly.type
_entity_poly.pdbx_seq_one_letter_code
_entity_poly.pdbx_strand_id
1 'polypeptide(L)' 'LENWKFEEWGDQVTVVSCDMREWTAPEKADIIVSELLGSFGDNELSPECLDGAQHFLK' A
#
# COMPACT_ATOMS: atom_id res chain seq x y z
N LEU A 1 12.12 2.07 -6.57
CA LEU A 1 11.25 3.09 -5.93
C LEU A 1 12.05 4.19 -5.27
N GLU A 2 13.11 3.89 -4.51
CA GLU A 2 13.95 4.92 -3.89
C GLU A 2 14.62 5.87 -4.90
N ASN A 3 15.11 5.36 -6.04
CA ASN A 3 15.68 6.21 -7.10
C ASN A 3 14.64 7.21 -7.64
N TRP A 4 13.42 6.77 -7.95
CA TRP A 4 12.34 7.63 -8.44
C TRP A 4 11.88 8.64 -7.37
N LYS A 5 11.87 8.25 -6.10
CA LYS A 5 11.63 9.17 -4.99
C LYS A 5 12.65 10.30 -4.98
N PHE A 6 13.93 9.97 -5.19
CA PHE A 6 15.01 10.95 -5.19
C PHE A 6 15.01 11.84 -6.44
N GLU A 7 14.81 11.25 -7.62
CA GLU A 7 14.97 11.95 -8.90
C GLU A 7 13.74 12.80 -9.27
N GLU A 8 12.52 12.33 -8.95
CA GLU A 8 11.30 12.93 -9.50
C GLU A 8 10.25 13.31 -8.44
N TRP A 9 9.94 12.42 -7.48
CA TRP A 9 8.78 12.63 -6.60
C TRP A 9 9.06 13.52 -5.38
N GLY A 10 10.30 13.53 -4.87
CA GLY A 10 10.67 14.28 -3.68
C GLY A 10 9.82 13.95 -2.45
N ASP A 11 9.47 14.97 -1.67
CA ASP A 11 8.75 14.83 -0.40
C ASP A 11 7.24 14.55 -0.57
N GLN A 12 6.71 14.65 -1.79
CA GLN A 12 5.30 14.38 -2.05
C GLN A 12 4.96 12.88 -1.91
N VAL A 13 5.94 11.99 -2.08
CA VAL A 13 5.75 10.54 -2.00
C VAL A 13 6.65 9.95 -0.91
N THR A 14 6.04 9.34 0.11
CA THR A 14 6.77 8.55 1.10
C THR A 14 6.73 7.07 0.73
N VAL A 15 7.87 6.53 0.29
CA VAL A 15 8.06 5.09 0.08
C VAL A 15 8.28 4.41 1.43
N VAL A 16 7.50 3.37 1.73
CA VAL A 16 7.62 2.54 2.93
C VAL A 16 7.96 1.11 2.51
N SER A 17 9.07 0.59 3.01
CA SER A 17 9.48 -0.80 2.75
C SER A 17 8.98 -1.71 3.87
N CYS A 18 7.75 -2.18 3.76
CA CYS A 18 7.13 -3.11 4.71
C CYS A 18 6.04 -3.94 4.04
N ASP A 19 5.61 -5.01 4.73
CA ASP A 19 4.33 -5.65 4.44
C ASP A 19 3.19 -4.72 4.88
N MET A 20 2.18 -4.50 4.04
CA MET A 20 1.06 -3.62 4.40
C MET A 20 0.27 -4.14 5.60
N ARG A 21 0.26 -5.45 5.84
CA ARG A 21 -0.48 -6.08 6.94
C ARG A 21 0.17 -5.85 8.30
N GLU A 22 1.48 -5.56 8.32
CA GLU A 22 2.27 -5.36 9.54
C GLU A 22 2.63 -3.88 9.75
N TRP A 23 2.34 -3.01 8.78
CA TRP A 23 2.68 -1.60 8.87
C TRP A 23 1.90 -0.92 9.99
N THR A 24 2.52 0.04 10.67
CA THR A 24 1.82 0.95 11.58
C THR A 24 1.78 2.34 10.95
N ALA A 25 0.69 2.63 10.25
CA ALA A 25 0.53 3.91 9.54
C ALA A 25 0.53 5.09 10.53
N PRO A 26 1.34 6.14 10.28
CA PRO A 26 1.37 7.32 11.15
C PRO A 26 0.10 8.17 11.03
N GLU A 27 -0.63 8.03 9.93
CA GLU A 27 -1.90 8.71 9.64
C GLU A 27 -2.84 7.76 8.90
N LYS A 28 -4.16 7.92 9.12
CA LYS A 28 -5.17 7.19 8.37
C LYS A 28 -5.34 7.74 6.95
N ALA A 29 -5.46 6.86 5.96
CA ALA A 29 -5.71 7.21 4.57
C ALA A 29 -7.18 7.60 4.33
N ASP A 30 -7.41 8.51 3.39
CA ASP A 30 -8.75 8.77 2.83
C ASP A 30 -9.10 7.76 1.72
N ILE A 31 -8.09 7.33 0.95
CA ILE A 31 -8.23 6.39 -0.17
C ILE A 31 -7.04 5.44 -0.15
N ILE A 32 -7.32 4.14 -0.29
CA ILE A 32 -6.30 3.11 -0.54
C ILE A 32 -6.43 2.67 -2.00
N VAL A 33 -5.32 2.69 -2.74
CA VAL A 33 -5.25 2.22 -4.12
C VAL A 33 -4.34 1.01 -4.17
N SER A 34 -4.83 -0.10 -4.71
CA SER A 34 -4.10 -1.38 -4.80
C SER A 34 -4.33 -2.04 -6.15
N GLU A 35 -3.30 -2.73 -6.64
CA GLU A 35 -3.37 -3.64 -7.78
C GLU A 35 -2.75 -4.95 -7.28
N LEU A 36 -3.61 -5.85 -6.79
CA LEU A 36 -3.26 -7.13 -6.16
C LEU A 36 -4.12 -8.27 -6.74
N LEU A 37 -4.74 -8.05 -7.90
CA LEU A 37 -5.70 -8.98 -8.47
C LEU A 37 -4.98 -9.90 -9.44
N GLY A 38 -5.15 -11.20 -9.21
CA GLY A 38 -4.70 -12.21 -10.16
C GLY A 38 -5.68 -12.36 -11.33
N SER A 39 -5.31 -13.21 -12.28
CA SER A 39 -6.17 -13.53 -13.45
C SER A 39 -7.51 -14.17 -13.08
N PHE A 40 -7.59 -14.77 -11.89
CA PHE A 40 -8.80 -15.33 -11.31
C PHE A 40 -9.32 -14.47 -10.14
N GLY A 41 -9.01 -13.17 -10.13
CA GLY A 41 -9.45 -12.23 -9.11
C GLY A 41 -8.60 -12.33 -7.84
N ASP A 42 -8.98 -13.20 -6.92
CA ASP A 42 -8.41 -13.28 -5.57
C ASP A 42 -7.22 -14.25 -5.45
N ASN A 43 -6.81 -14.91 -6.53
CA ASN A 43 -5.71 -15.89 -6.49
C ASN A 43 -4.32 -15.30 -6.16
N GLU A 44 -4.21 -13.98 -6.03
CA GLU A 44 -3.04 -13.24 -5.52
C GLU A 44 -3.24 -12.71 -4.10
N LEU A 45 -4.29 -13.15 -3.42
CA LEU A 45 -4.58 -12.86 -2.00
C LEU A 45 -4.90 -11.37 -1.73
N SER A 46 -5.53 -10.69 -2.70
CA SER A 46 -6.04 -9.32 -2.53
C SER A 46 -6.93 -9.16 -1.28
N PRO A 47 -7.90 -10.06 -1.00
CA PRO A 47 -8.74 -9.94 0.19
C PRO A 47 -7.92 -9.95 1.48
N GLU A 48 -6.95 -10.86 1.62
CA GLU A 48 -6.14 -11.01 2.82
C GLU A 48 -5.19 -9.82 3.03
N CYS A 49 -4.67 -9.25 1.95
CA CYS A 49 -3.81 -8.07 2.01
C CYS A 49 -4.61 -6.83 2.42
N LEU A 50 -5.78 -6.62 1.79
CA LEU A 50 -6.62 -5.45 2.05
C LEU A 50 -7.31 -5.50 3.41
N ASP A 51 -7.67 -6.69 3.90
CA ASP A 51 -8.22 -6.86 5.26
C ASP A 51 -7.17 -6.45 6.31
N GLY A 52 -5.92 -6.85 6.12
CA GLY A 52 -4.80 -6.41 6.97
C GLY A 52 -4.56 -4.89 6.91
N ALA A 53 -4.76 -4.25 5.75
CA ALA A 53 -4.58 -2.81 5.57
C ALA A 53 -5.81 -1.95 5.95
N GLN A 54 -6.97 -2.57 6.17
CA GLN A 54 -8.23 -1.86 6.37
C GLN A 54 -8.21 -0.92 7.58
N HIS A 55 -7.43 -1.26 8.62
CA HIS A 55 -7.35 -0.45 9.84
C HIS A 55 -6.67 0.92 9.65
N PHE A 56 -5.99 1.13 8.52
CA PHE A 56 -5.43 2.43 8.13
C PHE A 56 -6.45 3.34 7.45
N LEU A 57 -7.63 2.85 7.06
CA LEU A 57 -8.64 3.66 6.38
C LEU A 57 -9.48 4.46 7.39
N LYS A 58 -9.91 5.67 7.00
CA LYS A 58 -10.80 6.52 7.80
C LYS A 58 -12.19 5.94 7.99
#